data_AF-A0AAJ0S9N9-F1
#
_entry.id   AF-A0AAJ0S9N9-F1
#
_cell.length_a   1.000
_cell.length_b   1.000
_cell.length_c   1.000
_cell.angle_alpha   90.00
_cell.angle_beta   90.00
_cell.angle_gamma   90.00
#
_symmetry.space_group_name_H-M   'P 1'
#
loop_
_entity.id
_entity.type
_entity.pdbx_description
1 polymer ?
#
loop_
_entity_poly.entity_id
_entity_poly.type
_entity_poly.pdbx_seq_one_letter_code
_entity_poly.pdbx_strand_id
1 'polypeptide(L)'
;MENNTSISQFFITEKNYEYKNKKVYQDKNDIIRATLLKYKFACGNYIIIHPNGNFYQKLGEYKQDEIAQNLINFEYKSSLL
;
A
#
# COMPACT_ATOMS: atom_id res chain seq x y z
N MET A 1 13.16 -3.91 -3.60
CA MET A 1 12.48 -4.72 -4.63
C MET A 1 13.12 -4.34 -5.94
N GLU A 2 13.69 -5.32 -6.65
CA GLU A 2 14.21 -5.11 -8.01
C GLU A 2 13.12 -4.55 -8.92
N ASN A 3 13.52 -3.85 -9.98
CA ASN A 3 12.68 -3.11 -10.92
C ASN A 3 11.72 -4.03 -11.69
N ASN A 4 10.72 -4.60 -11.03
CA ASN A 4 9.62 -5.26 -11.71
C ASN A 4 8.71 -4.19 -12.31
N THR A 5 8.75 -4.05 -13.63
CA THR A 5 8.01 -3.02 -14.37
C THR A 5 6.50 -3.18 -14.30
N SER A 6 5.99 -4.34 -13.84
CA SER A 6 4.56 -4.56 -13.64
C SER A 6 4.03 -4.01 -12.30
N ILE A 7 4.90 -3.65 -11.36
CA ILE A 7 4.51 -3.22 -10.01
C ILE A 7 4.79 -1.73 -9.84
N SER A 8 3.73 -0.97 -9.56
CA SER A 8 3.84 0.44 -9.19
C SER A 8 3.89 0.59 -7.67
N GLN A 9 5.00 1.12 -7.15
CA GLN A 9 5.15 1.44 -5.73
C GLN A 9 5.25 2.96 -5.54
N PHE A 10 4.45 3.48 -4.62
CA PHE A 10 4.48 4.88 -4.21
C PHE A 10 4.04 5.00 -2.75
N PHE A 11 4.34 6.14 -2.15
CA PHE A 11 3.91 6.45 -0.78
C PHE A 11 2.82 7.51 -0.80
N ILE A 12 2.02 7.51 0.25
CA ILE A 12 0.90 8.43 0.40
C ILE A 12 1.03 9.14 1.74
N THR A 13 0.83 10.44 1.74
CA THR A 13 0.79 11.28 2.94
C THR A 13 -0.63 11.70 3.26
N GLU A 14 -0.86 12.09 4.51
CA GLU A 14 -2.11 12.68 4.94
C GLU A 14 -2.41 14.01 4.23
N LYS A 15 -3.68 14.41 4.28
CA LYS A 15 -4.11 15.70 3.76
C LYS A 15 -3.32 16.85 4.41
N ASN A 16 -2.84 17.76 3.58
CA ASN A 16 -2.04 18.95 3.87
C ASN A 16 -0.59 18.68 4.28
N TYR A 17 -0.13 17.43 4.22
CA TYR A 17 1.28 17.11 4.37
C TYR A 17 1.95 16.97 3.00
N GLU A 18 2.69 18.01 2.60
CA GLU A 18 3.47 18.03 1.36
C GLU A 18 4.88 17.48 1.57
N TYR A 19 5.19 16.38 0.89
CA TYR A 19 6.52 15.80 0.91
C TYR A 19 7.27 16.13 -0.37
N LYS A 20 8.55 16.53 -0.24
CA LYS A 20 9.35 17.05 -1.37
C LYS A 20 9.66 16.01 -2.47
N ASN A 21 9.47 14.71 -2.20
CA ASN A 21 9.78 13.65 -3.15
C ASN A 21 8.63 13.39 -4.13
N LYS A 22 8.95 13.38 -5.43
CA LYS A 22 7.99 13.19 -6.54
C LYS A 22 7.25 11.84 -6.55
N LYS A 23 7.73 10.84 -5.79
CA LYS A 23 7.07 9.52 -5.65
C LYS A 23 6.22 9.40 -4.38
N VAL A 24 5.93 10.53 -3.75
CA VAL A 24 5.07 10.61 -2.57
C VAL A 24 3.90 11.52 -2.92
N TYR A 25 2.69 10.98 -2.81
CA TYR A 25 1.46 11.65 -3.18
C TYR A 25 0.65 11.98 -1.94
N GLN A 26 -0.12 13.05 -1.99
CA GLN A 26 -0.99 13.42 -0.89
C GLN A 26 -2.38 12.81 -1.09
N ASP A 27 -2.97 12.24 -0.05
CA ASP A 27 -4.40 11.90 -0.03
C ASP A 27 -5.24 13.18 0.19
N LYS A 28 -5.33 14.02 -0.85
CA LYS A 28 -5.92 15.37 -0.78
C LYS A 28 -7.36 15.40 -0.27
N ASN A 29 -8.11 14.34 -0.53
CA ASN A 29 -9.54 14.24 -0.22
C ASN A 29 -9.82 13.30 0.96
N ASP A 30 -8.79 12.80 1.66
CA ASP A 30 -8.90 11.79 2.71
C ASP A 30 -9.61 10.50 2.24
N ILE A 31 -9.62 10.20 0.94
CA ILE A 31 -10.36 9.06 0.40
C ILE A 31 -9.68 7.77 0.85
N ILE A 32 -8.38 7.66 0.64
CA ILE A 32 -7.60 6.45 0.96
C ILE A 32 -7.59 6.23 2.47
N ARG A 33 -7.45 7.31 3.24
CA ARG A 33 -7.58 7.27 4.68
C ARG A 33 -8.96 6.77 5.11
N ALA A 34 -10.04 7.33 4.57
CA ALA A 34 -11.40 7.01 4.99
C ALA A 34 -11.85 5.61 4.56
N THR A 35 -11.37 5.11 3.42
CA THR A 35 -11.77 3.81 2.88
C THR A 35 -10.89 2.67 3.35
N LEU A 36 -9.57 2.87 3.34
CA LEU A 36 -8.61 1.80 3.60
C LEU A 36 -8.00 1.91 4.99
N LEU A 37 -7.76 3.10 5.55
CA LEU A 37 -7.03 3.26 6.82
C LEU A 37 -7.87 3.81 8.00
N LYS A 38 -9.20 3.66 7.93
CA LYS A 38 -10.18 4.37 8.76
C LYS A 38 -9.92 4.35 10.28
N TYR A 39 -9.39 3.26 10.82
CA TYR A 39 -9.30 3.03 12.27
C TYR A 39 -7.88 2.93 12.83
N LYS A 40 -6.84 2.92 11.98
CA LYS A 40 -5.47 2.66 12.43
C LYS A 40 -4.47 3.56 11.69
N PHE A 41 -4.31 4.77 12.20
CA PHE A 41 -3.35 5.75 11.70
C PHE A 41 -2.02 5.70 12.47
N ALA A 42 -1.56 4.49 12.79
CA ALA A 42 -0.21 4.30 13.32
C ALA A 42 0.80 4.29 12.17
N CYS A 43 2.04 4.71 12.41
CA CYS A 43 3.11 4.65 11.42
C CYS A 43 3.35 3.20 10.96
N GLY A 44 3.78 3.06 9.69
CA GLY A 44 4.18 1.77 9.14
C GLY A 44 3.03 0.92 8.61
N ASN A 45 2.04 1.48 7.90
CA ASN A 45 1.04 0.67 7.19
C ASN A 45 1.42 0.54 5.71
N TYR A 46 0.99 -0.55 5.06
CA TYR A 46 0.99 -0.64 3.61
C TYR A 46 -0.23 -1.39 3.09
N ILE A 47 -0.56 -1.14 1.83
CA ILE A 47 -1.66 -1.78 1.12
C ILE A 47 -1.11 -2.29 -0.21
N ILE A 48 -1.47 -3.50 -0.58
CA ILE A 48 -1.24 -4.07 -1.91
C ILE A 48 -2.60 -4.11 -2.61
N ILE A 49 -2.69 -3.53 -3.80
CA ILE A 49 -3.93 -3.47 -4.59
C ILE A 49 -3.71 -4.20 -5.90
N HIS A 50 -4.61 -5.13 -6.21
CA HIS A 50 -4.60 -5.86 -7.48
C HIS A 50 -5.47 -5.16 -8.54
N PRO A 51 -5.20 -5.38 -9.83
CA PRO A 51 -5.99 -4.79 -10.92
C PRO A 51 -7.49 -5.13 -10.88
N ASN A 52 -7.86 -6.25 -10.25
CA ASN A 52 -9.25 -6.66 -10.06
C ASN A 52 -9.96 -5.96 -8.88
N GLY A 53 -9.27 -5.06 -8.17
CA GLY A 53 -9.82 -4.32 -7.02
C GLY A 53 -9.68 -5.02 -5.68
N ASN A 54 -9.22 -6.28 -5.64
CA ASN A 54 -8.89 -6.93 -4.37
C ASN A 54 -7.65 -6.28 -3.74
N PHE A 55 -7.63 -6.21 -2.43
CA PHE A 55 -6.49 -5.63 -1.71
C PHE A 55 -6.12 -6.41 -0.47
N TYR A 56 -4.84 -6.35 -0.13
CA TYR A 56 -4.28 -6.81 1.13
C TYR A 56 -3.82 -5.60 1.93
N GLN A 57 -4.06 -5.62 3.24
CA GLN A 57 -3.68 -4.56 4.14
C GLN A 57 -2.81 -5.12 5.29
N LYS A 58 -1.68 -4.45 5.52
CA LYS A 58 -0.85 -4.62 6.72
C LYS A 58 -0.89 -3.35 7.54
N LEU A 59 -1.19 -3.51 8.83
CA LEU A 59 -1.26 -2.42 9.81
C LEU A 59 -0.14 -2.57 10.85
N GLY A 60 0.50 -1.46 11.20
CA GLY A 60 1.62 -1.40 12.13
C GLY A 60 2.94 -1.91 11.54
N GLU A 61 4.00 -1.77 12.33
CA GLU A 61 5.39 -2.04 11.92
C GLU A 61 5.56 -3.35 11.13
N TYR A 62 6.36 -3.26 10.08
CA TYR A 62 6.68 -4.37 9.19
C TYR A 62 8.14 -4.28 8.75
N LYS A 63 8.72 -5.43 8.39
CA LYS A 63 9.99 -5.47 7.68
C LYS A 63 9.75 -5.37 6.17
N GLN A 64 10.59 -4.62 5.45
CA GLN A 64 10.36 -4.32 4.04
C GLN A 64 10.32 -5.57 3.15
N ASP A 65 11.06 -6.63 3.51
CA ASP A 65 11.04 -7.93 2.84
C ASP A 65 9.71 -8.67 2.99
N GLU A 66 8.93 -8.39 4.05
CA GLU A 66 7.57 -8.92 4.21
C GLU A 66 6.64 -8.44 3.11
N ILE A 67 6.85 -7.27 2.50
CA ILE A 67 6.00 -6.79 1.39
C ILE A 67 6.10 -7.75 0.20
N ALA A 68 7.32 -8.21 -0.14
CA ALA A 68 7.53 -9.12 -1.26
C ALA A 68 6.90 -10.49 -0.99
N GLN A 69 7.06 -11.00 0.23
CA GLN A 69 6.45 -12.27 0.64
C GLN A 69 4.92 -12.19 0.59
N ASN A 70 4.33 -11.11 1.09
CA ASN A 70 2.87 -10.94 1.10
C ASN A 70 2.30 -10.74 -0.30
N LEU A 71 3.02 -10.10 -1.22
CA LEU A 71 2.63 -10.01 -2.63
C LEU A 71 2.52 -11.41 -3.27
N ILE A 72 3.56 -12.23 -3.14
CA ILE A 72 3.59 -13.60 -3.69
C ILE A 72 2.47 -14.45 -3.09
N ASN A 73 2.29 -14.38 -1.77
CA ASN A 73 1.26 -15.15 -1.07
C ASN A 73 -0.16 -14.76 -1.50
N PHE A 74 -0.39 -13.47 -1.78
CA PHE A 74 -1.69 -12.97 -2.17
C PHE A 74 -2.03 -13.33 -3.63
N GLU A 75 -1.04 -13.32 -4.53
CA GLU A 75 -1.16 -13.84 -5.89
C GLU A 75 -1.51 -15.33 -5.91
N TYR A 76 -0.80 -16.14 -5.12
CA TYR A 76 -1.05 -17.58 -5.02
C TYR A 76 -2.45 -17.91 -4.48
N LYS A 77 -2.94 -17.16 -3.50
CA LYS A 77 -4.31 -17.34 -2.98
C LYS A 77 -5.37 -16.93 -3.99
N SER A 78 -5.08 -15.92 -4.82
CA SER A 78 -6.02 -15.43 -5.83
C SER A 78 -6.14 -16.35 -7.05
N SER A 79 -5.15 -17.21 -7.31
CA SER A 79 -5.18 -18.18 -8.42
C SER A 79 -5.84 -19.52 -8.08
N LEU A 80 -6.18 -19.73 -6.81
CA LEU A 80 -6.86 -20.93 -6.31
C LEU A 80 -8.39 -20.78 -6.19
N LEU A 81 -8.93 -19.60 -6.52
CA LEU A 81 -10.35 -19.26 -6.53
C LEU A 81 -10.81 -19.02 -7.98
#